data_AF-A0A517PA59-F1
#
_entry.id   AF-A0A517PA59-F1
#
_cell.length_a   1.000
_cell.length_b   1.000
_cell.length_c   1.000
_cell.angle_alpha   90.00
_cell.angle_beta   90.00
_cell.angle_gamma   90.00
#
_symmetry.space_group_name_H-M   'P 1'
#
loop_
_entity.id
_entity.type
_entity.pdbx_description
1 polymer ?
#
loop_
_entity_poly.entity_id
_entity_poly.type
_entity_poly.pdbx_seq_one_letter_code
_entity_poly.pdbx_strand_id
1 'polypeptide(L)'
;MSALIDAPTVAPPPIFPVTTASRDRRRDDSGPQGGSERRQFGSSQDSGRPEVDELAAAVDRYKLENRRRFITYAELYDVVTSLGYERP
;
A
#
# COMPACT_ATOMS: atom_id res chain seq x y z
N MET A 1 -57.21 34.55 19.52
CA MET A 1 -56.66 33.28 19.03
C MET A 1 -55.24 33.52 18.52
N SER A 2 -54.22 33.08 19.26
CA SER A 2 -52.85 32.92 18.73
C SER A 2 -52.29 31.65 19.34
N ALA A 3 -52.04 30.65 18.50
CA ALA A 3 -51.40 29.40 18.89
C ALA A 3 -49.89 29.63 18.97
N LEU A 4 -49.33 29.40 20.15
CA LEU A 4 -47.90 29.34 20.39
C LEU A 4 -47.39 27.99 19.84
N ILE A 5 -46.59 28.03 18.78
CA ILE A 5 -45.97 26.84 18.21
C ILE A 5 -44.67 26.60 19.00
N ASP A 6 -44.66 25.53 19.79
CA ASP A 6 -43.50 25.06 20.53
C ASP A 6 -42.51 24.40 19.55
N ALA A 7 -41.31 24.95 19.41
CA ALA A 7 -40.26 24.36 18.58
C ALA A 7 -39.58 23.23 19.37
N PRO A 8 -39.37 22.04 18.80
CA PRO A 8 -38.73 20.96 19.53
C PRO A 8 -37.27 21.34 19.83
N THR A 9 -36.92 21.41 21.11
CA THR A 9 -35.56 21.66 21.57
C THR A 9 -34.68 20.48 21.16
N VAL A 10 -33.83 20.66 20.15
CA VAL A 10 -32.82 19.67 19.75
C VAL A 10 -31.67 19.78 20.73
N ALA A 11 -31.47 18.73 21.55
CA ALA A 11 -30.31 18.65 22.43
C ALA A 11 -29.00 18.73 21.60
N PRO A 12 -27.98 19.47 22.07
CA PRO A 12 -26.71 19.54 21.37
C PRO A 12 -26.05 18.15 21.34
N PRO A 13 -25.32 17.79 20.25
CA PRO A 13 -24.63 16.52 20.18
C PRO A 13 -23.55 16.43 21.29
N PRO A 14 -23.32 15.24 21.87
CA PRO A 14 -22.27 15.07 22.86
C PRO A 14 -20.91 15.36 22.23
N ILE A 15 -20.15 16.28 22.82
CA ILE A 15 -18.77 16.58 22.40
C ILE A 15 -17.88 15.47 22.95
N PHE A 16 -17.47 14.54 22.09
CA PHE A 16 -16.40 13.61 22.42
C PHE A 16 -15.05 14.31 22.28
N PRO A 17 -14.11 14.18 23.24
CA PRO A 17 -12.78 14.74 23.08
C PRO A 17 -12.05 13.99 21.96
N VAL A 18 -11.76 14.67 20.85
CA VAL A 18 -10.88 14.14 19.81
C VAL A 18 -9.45 14.20 20.34
N THR A 19 -8.91 13.07 20.79
CA THR A 19 -7.51 12.97 21.17
C THR A 19 -6.66 12.78 19.91
N THR A 20 -6.33 13.87 19.22
CA THR A 20 -5.34 13.87 18.14
C THR A 20 -3.93 13.82 18.71
N ALA A 21 -3.60 12.78 19.48
CA ALA A 21 -2.22 12.54 19.87
C ALA A 21 -1.48 11.88 18.70
N SER A 22 -1.14 12.68 17.68
CA SER A 22 -0.20 12.26 16.65
C SER A 22 1.16 12.07 17.31
N ARG A 23 1.55 10.82 17.51
CA ARG A 23 2.80 10.45 18.18
C ARG A 23 3.97 10.74 17.23
N ASP A 24 4.82 11.71 17.56
CA ASP A 24 6.04 11.97 16.81
C ASP A 24 7.05 10.84 17.04
N ARG A 25 7.19 9.96 16.05
CA ARG A 25 8.04 8.76 16.10
C ARG A 25 9.53 9.04 15.99
N ARG A 26 9.96 10.30 15.84
CA ARG A 26 11.39 10.65 15.74
C ARG A 26 12.14 10.61 17.07
N ARG A 27 11.41 10.58 18.20
CA ARG A 27 12.02 10.58 19.54
C ARG A 27 12.30 9.20 20.12
N ASP A 28 11.85 8.13 19.47
CA ASP A 28 12.12 6.76 19.89
C ASP A 28 13.33 6.22 19.14
N ASP A 29 14.48 6.88 19.32
CA ASP A 29 15.78 6.39 18.86
C ASP A 29 16.30 5.35 19.86
N SER A 30 15.58 4.24 19.96
CA SER A 30 16.12 2.98 20.46
C SER A 30 16.68 2.24 19.24
N GLY A 31 17.99 2.35 19.04
CA GLY A 31 18.72 1.84 17.87
C GLY A 31 18.42 0.38 17.52
N PRO A 32 18.77 -0.06 16.30
CA PRO A 32 18.26 -1.32 15.74
C PRO A 32 18.83 -2.52 16.49
N GLN A 33 18.05 -3.07 17.43
CA GLN A 33 18.29 -4.40 17.99
C GLN A 33 17.81 -5.43 16.97
N GLY A 34 18.75 -6.10 16.32
CA GLY A 34 18.51 -7.35 15.59
C GLY A 34 17.96 -7.17 14.17
N GLY A 35 18.79 -7.55 13.20
CA GLY A 35 18.43 -7.60 11.78
C GLY A 35 17.22 -8.51 11.55
N SER A 36 16.05 -7.89 11.45
CA SER A 36 14.85 -8.48 10.87
C SER A 36 14.66 -7.92 9.46
N GLU A 37 14.27 -8.82 8.59
CA GLU A 37 14.34 -8.76 7.13
C GLU A 37 13.83 -7.44 6.52
N ARG A 38 14.69 -6.79 5.73
CA ARG A 38 14.35 -5.60 4.94
C ARG A 38 13.53 -5.97 3.71
N ARG A 39 12.35 -6.57 3.89
CA ARG A 39 11.34 -6.71 2.84
C ARG A 39 9.96 -6.44 3.41
N GLN A 40 9.75 -5.21 3.88
CA GLN A 40 8.40 -4.73 4.21
C GLN A 40 7.47 -4.60 2.99
N PHE A 41 7.94 -4.93 1.78
CA PHE A 41 7.16 -4.84 0.54
C PHE A 41 7.35 -6.04 -0.39
N GLY A 42 7.80 -7.19 0.12
CA GLY A 42 7.66 -8.44 -0.63
C GLY A 42 6.23 -8.92 -0.48
N SER A 43 5.35 -8.67 -1.46
CA SER A 43 4.05 -9.32 -1.47
C SER A 43 4.27 -10.82 -1.66
N SER A 44 4.17 -11.61 -0.59
CA SER A 44 4.15 -13.08 -0.65
C SER A 44 2.84 -13.63 -1.23
N GLN A 45 2.25 -12.92 -2.20
CA GLN A 45 1.05 -13.35 -2.88
C GLN A 45 1.47 -14.31 -3.99
N ASP A 46 1.50 -15.60 -3.63
CA ASP A 46 1.41 -16.68 -4.61
C ASP A 46 0.12 -16.46 -5.40
N SER A 47 0.27 -16.28 -6.71
CA SER A 47 -0.85 -15.98 -7.59
C SER A 47 -1.77 -17.19 -7.82
N GLY A 48 -1.36 -18.38 -7.37
CA GLY A 48 -1.97 -19.67 -7.67
C GLY A 48 -1.77 -20.09 -9.13
N ARG A 49 -1.01 -19.32 -9.92
CA ARG A 49 -0.75 -19.58 -11.34
C ARG A 49 0.75 -19.51 -11.61
N PRO A 50 1.40 -20.63 -11.97
CA PRO A 50 2.85 -20.67 -12.12
C PRO A 50 3.38 -19.67 -13.15
N GLU A 51 2.59 -19.37 -14.19
CA GLU A 51 2.94 -18.40 -15.24
C GLU A 51 3.06 -16.97 -14.70
N VAL A 52 2.22 -16.61 -13.72
CA VAL A 52 2.21 -15.29 -13.10
C VAL A 52 3.40 -15.15 -12.15
N ASP A 53 3.74 -16.22 -11.43
CA ASP A 53 4.88 -16.23 -10.51
C ASP A 53 6.21 -16.14 -11.27
N GLU A 54 6.32 -16.82 -12.42
CA GLU A 54 7.45 -16.71 -13.33
C GLU A 54 7.62 -15.27 -13.84
N LEU A 55 6.53 -14.65 -14.31
CA LEU A 55 6.55 -13.26 -14.76
C LEU A 55 6.96 -12.31 -13.63
N ALA A 56 6.42 -12.50 -12.43
CA ALA A 56 6.78 -11.68 -11.27
C ALA A 56 8.28 -11.79 -10.94
N ALA A 57 8.83 -13.01 -10.94
CA ALA A 57 10.25 -13.23 -10.72
C ALA A 57 11.13 -12.60 -11.80
N ALA A 58 10.73 -12.69 -13.06
CA ALA A 58 11.45 -12.07 -14.19
C ALA A 58 11.47 -10.54 -14.09
N VAL A 59 10.32 -9.94 -13.77
CA VAL A 59 10.19 -8.48 -13.58
C VAL A 59 11.04 -8.01 -12.40
N ASP A 60 11.06 -8.75 -11.29
CA ASP A 60 11.87 -8.39 -10.14
C ASP A 60 13.38 -8.52 -10.42
N ARG A 61 13.80 -9.54 -11.18
CA ARG A 61 15.18 -9.64 -11.67
C ARG A 61 15.54 -8.44 -12.55
N TYR A 62 14.69 -8.08 -13.51
CA TYR A 62 14.90 -6.93 -14.39
C TYR A 62 15.09 -5.62 -13.59
N LYS A 63 14.25 -5.38 -12.58
CA LYS A 63 14.36 -4.19 -11.71
C LYS A 63 15.69 -4.15 -10.96
N LEU A 64 16.17 -5.30 -10.46
CA LEU A 64 17.43 -5.40 -9.72
C LEU A 64 18.64 -5.14 -10.63
N GLU A 65 18.66 -5.75 -11.81
CA GLU A 65 19.73 -5.59 -12.81
C GLU A 65 19.83 -4.13 -13.26
N ASN A 66 18.70 -3.49 -13.52
CA ASN A 66 18.66 -2.11 -14.01
C ASN A 66 18.68 -1.06 -12.89
N ARG A 67 18.72 -1.50 -11.62
CA ARG A 67 18.72 -0.65 -10.41
C ARG A 67 17.60 0.40 -10.39
N ARG A 68 16.42 0.03 -10.91
CA ARG A 68 15.25 0.92 -10.99
C ARG A 68 14.15 0.45 -10.07
N ARG A 69 13.41 1.43 -9.53
CA ARG A 69 12.25 1.19 -8.66
C ARG A 69 10.96 0.92 -9.45
N PHE A 70 10.89 1.39 -10.69
CA PHE A 70 9.74 1.28 -11.58
C PHE A 70 10.20 0.80 -12.96
N ILE A 71 9.37 -0.04 -13.59
CA ILE A 71 9.54 -0.53 -14.96
C ILE A 71 8.58 0.24 -15.88
N THR A 72 9.03 0.62 -17.07
CA THR A 72 8.17 1.21 -18.10
C THR A 72 7.40 0.14 -18.85
N TYR A 73 6.34 0.52 -19.58
CA TYR A 73 5.56 -0.44 -20.37
C TYR A 73 6.36 -1.10 -21.49
N ALA A 74 7.29 -0.38 -22.11
CA ALA A 74 8.18 -0.94 -23.14
C ALA A 74 9.09 -2.02 -22.55
N GLU A 75 9.71 -1.72 -21.40
CA GLU A 75 10.57 -2.69 -20.72
C GLU A 75 9.78 -3.91 -20.19
N LEU A 76 8.55 -3.69 -19.73
CA LEU A 76 7.68 -4.79 -19.31
C LEU A 76 7.31 -5.68 -20.51
N TYR A 77 7.09 -5.09 -21.69
CA TYR A 77 6.89 -5.83 -22.92
C TYR A 77 8.12 -6.68 -23.26
N ASP A 78 9.33 -6.10 -23.20
CA ASP A 78 10.57 -6.84 -23.46
C ASP A 78 10.74 -8.04 -22.51
N VAL A 79 10.41 -7.88 -21.22
CA VAL A 79 10.42 -8.98 -20.24
C VAL A 79 9.41 -10.06 -20.62
N VAL A 80 8.18 -9.71 -20.95
CA VAL A 80 7.12 -10.66 -21.35
C VAL A 80 7.52 -11.43 -22.62
N THR A 81 8.06 -10.74 -23.63
CA THR A 81 8.56 -11.36 -24.86
C THR A 81 9.77 -12.26 -24.60
N SER A 82 10.67 -11.90 -23.67
CA SER A 82 11.83 -12.73 -23.31
C SER A 82 11.44 -14.07 -22.68
N LEU A 83 10.27 -14.12 -22.02
CA LEU A 83 9.68 -15.35 -21.48
C LEU A 83 8.92 -16.17 -22.54
N GLY A 84 8.80 -15.66 -23.78
CA GLY A 84 8.08 -16.34 -24.85
C GLY A 84 6.56 -16.17 -24.79
N TYR A 85 6.05 -15.25 -23.97
CA TYR A 85 4.63 -14.90 -24.00
C TYR A 85 4.36 -13.99 -25.20
N GLU A 86 3.66 -14.54 -26.19
CA GLU A 86 3.15 -13.80 -27.34
C GLU A 86 1.63 -13.80 -27.31
N ARG A 87 1.02 -12.70 -27.76
CA ARG A 87 -0.41 -12.71 -28.03
C ARG A 87 -0.63 -13.54 -29.31
N PRO A 88 -1.53 -14.55 -29.30
CA PRO A 88 -1.87 -15.30 -30.50
C PRO A 88 -2.55 -14.42 -31.55
#